data_AF-A0A7S3NXB1-F1
#
_entry.id   AF-A0A7S3NXB1-F1
#
_cell.length_a   1.000
_cell.length_b   1.000
_cell.length_c   1.000
_cell.angle_alpha   90.00
_cell.angle_beta   90.00
_cell.angle_gamma   90.00
#
_symmetry.space_group_name_H-M   'P 1'
#
loop_
_entity.id
_entity.type
_entity.pdbx_description
1 polymer ?
#
loop_
_entity_poly.entity_id
_entity_poly.type
_entity_poly.pdbx_seq_one_letter_code
_entity_poly.pdbx_strand_id
1 'polypeptide(L)'
;MYKFMGALIGMAFRSGQVLNLKLPSLFWKKLTGETLTLEDLEFTDAYAVQFIKDVENIKFGTCKEEFEQAMDLNWTTQLSNGETVTLCEDGGDKQVKFEEVEDYHKKVIDTRLNEANKQAKAVKQGFEFIFPTFCLGIFSWNEVETRVVGPRKIATASLKSITDYSNCSPDNEYVKRFWRVFDKFTE
;
A
#
# COMPACT_ATOMS: atom_id res chain seq x y z
N MET A 1 -11.97 20.16 -0.87
CA MET A 1 -10.93 19.55 -1.74
C MET A 1 -11.15 18.04 -1.95
N TYR A 2 -11.04 17.17 -0.94
CA TYR A 2 -11.13 15.70 -1.13
C TYR A 2 -12.46 15.19 -1.73
N LYS A 3 -13.60 15.77 -1.34
CA LYS A 3 -14.90 15.46 -1.97
C LYS A 3 -14.91 15.78 -3.47
N PHE A 4 -14.25 16.87 -3.87
CA PHE A 4 -14.15 17.23 -5.28
C PHE A 4 -13.28 16.23 -6.05
N MET A 5 -12.15 15.79 -5.47
CA MET A 5 -11.35 14.69 -6.04
C MET A 5 -12.19 13.41 -6.21
N GLY A 6 -12.97 13.04 -5.19
CA GLY A 6 -13.90 11.92 -5.28
C GLY A 6 -14.90 12.05 -6.43
N ALA A 7 -15.47 13.24 -6.62
CA ALA A 7 -16.39 13.50 -7.73
C ALA A 7 -15.68 13.42 -9.10
N LEU A 8 -14.44 13.92 -9.23
CA LEU A 8 -13.65 13.76 -10.46
C LEU A 8 -13.41 12.28 -10.79
N ILE A 9 -13.01 11.48 -9.79
CA ILE A 9 -12.82 10.04 -9.93
C ILE A 9 -14.13 9.34 -10.32
N GLY A 10 -15.25 9.71 -9.69
CA GLY A 10 -16.57 9.17 -10.03
C GLY A 10 -17.01 9.53 -11.45
N MET A 11 -16.73 10.75 -11.91
CA MET A 11 -17.00 11.15 -13.29
C MET A 11 -16.17 10.34 -14.27
N ALA A 12 -14.86 10.22 -14.05
CA ALA A 12 -13.96 9.41 -14.87
C ALA A 12 -14.43 7.95 -14.97
N PHE A 13 -14.75 7.34 -13.83
CA PHE A 13 -15.27 5.98 -13.75
C PHE A 13 -16.56 5.78 -14.56
N ARG A 14 -17.49 6.75 -14.48
CA ARG A 14 -18.78 6.71 -15.17
C ARG A 14 -18.68 7.01 -16.66
N SER A 15 -17.88 8.01 -17.05
CA SER A 15 -17.77 8.47 -18.45
C SER A 15 -16.77 7.69 -19.28
N GLY A 16 -15.91 6.88 -18.64
CA GLY A 16 -14.79 6.19 -19.30
C GLY A 16 -13.66 7.13 -19.73
N GLN A 17 -13.65 8.36 -19.21
CA GLN A 17 -12.54 9.29 -19.40
C GLN A 17 -11.44 8.94 -18.41
N VAL A 18 -10.19 8.97 -18.87
CA VAL A 18 -9.05 8.59 -18.03
C VAL A 18 -8.48 9.80 -17.29
N LEU A 19 -8.05 9.59 -16.05
CA LEU A 19 -7.31 10.55 -15.24
C LEU A 19 -5.87 10.08 -15.08
N ASN A 20 -4.91 10.97 -15.28
CA ASN A 20 -3.50 10.67 -15.02
C ASN A 20 -3.21 10.74 -13.51
N LEU A 21 -3.68 9.75 -12.75
CA LEU A 21 -3.45 9.62 -11.31
C LEU A 21 -2.47 8.48 -11.04
N LYS A 22 -1.55 8.71 -10.10
CA LYS A 22 -0.63 7.69 -9.57
C LYS A 22 -0.89 7.54 -8.08
N LEU A 23 -1.78 6.62 -7.72
CA LEU A 23 -2.20 6.38 -6.34
C LEU A 23 -1.90 4.92 -5.95
N PRO A 24 -1.53 4.65 -4.68
CA PRO A 24 -1.21 3.30 -4.23
C PRO A 24 -2.46 2.41 -4.13
N SER A 25 -2.28 1.09 -4.11
CA SER A 25 -3.36 0.10 -3.94
C SER A 25 -4.23 0.40 -2.70
N LEU A 26 -3.60 0.84 -1.62
CA LEU A 26 -4.25 1.26 -0.37
C LEU A 26 -5.37 2.28 -0.59
N PHE A 27 -5.19 3.23 -1.50
CA PHE A 27 -6.21 4.23 -1.82
C PHE A 27 -7.44 3.58 -2.48
N TRP A 28 -7.21 2.75 -3.49
CA TRP A 28 -8.27 2.11 -4.26
C TRP A 28 -9.05 1.10 -3.41
N LYS A 29 -8.35 0.30 -2.61
CA LYS A 29 -8.97 -0.62 -1.65
C LYS A 29 -9.84 0.11 -0.61
N LYS A 30 -9.40 1.26 -0.10
CA LYS A 30 -10.23 2.10 0.78
C LYS A 30 -11.49 2.64 0.07
N LEU A 31 -11.40 2.95 -1.22
CA LEU A 31 -12.53 3.41 -2.02
C LEU A 31 -13.56 2.28 -2.24
N THR A 32 -13.10 1.10 -2.64
CA THR A 32 -13.95 -0.10 -2.88
C THR A 32 -14.43 -0.76 -1.59
N GLY A 33 -13.75 -0.52 -0.47
CA GLY A 33 -14.05 -1.16 0.82
C GLY A 33 -13.40 -2.52 0.99
N GLU A 34 -12.37 -2.82 0.21
CA GLU A 34 -11.57 -4.04 0.35
C GLU A 34 -10.66 -4.00 1.58
N THR A 35 -10.36 -5.18 2.10
CA THR A 35 -9.46 -5.35 3.25
C THR A 35 -8.03 -4.99 2.87
N LEU A 36 -7.40 -4.17 3.70
CA LEU A 36 -6.00 -3.78 3.55
C LEU A 36 -5.09 -4.87 4.13
N THR A 37 -3.96 -5.09 3.48
CA THR A 37 -2.93 -6.03 3.90
C THR A 37 -1.63 -5.31 4.26
N LEU A 38 -0.71 -6.01 4.90
CA LEU A 38 0.64 -5.48 5.16
C LEU A 38 1.37 -5.11 3.86
N GLU A 39 1.11 -5.82 2.77
CA GLU A 39 1.67 -5.53 1.44
C GLU A 39 1.24 -4.16 0.91
N ASP A 40 0.01 -3.71 1.21
CA ASP A 40 -0.45 -2.37 0.83
C ASP A 40 0.32 -1.27 1.57
N LEU A 41 0.69 -1.54 2.83
CA LEU A 41 1.56 -0.66 3.60
C LEU A 41 2.98 -0.71 3.05
N GLU A 42 3.53 -1.89 2.78
CA GLU A 42 4.90 -2.06 2.24
C GLU A 42 5.09 -1.34 0.89
N PHE A 43 4.07 -1.39 0.02
CA PHE A 43 4.09 -0.67 -1.26
C PHE A 43 4.06 0.86 -1.09
N THR A 44 3.48 1.35 0.01
CA THR A 44 3.37 2.79 0.29
C THR A 44 4.56 3.30 1.11
N ASP A 45 5.03 2.50 2.07
CA ASP A 45 6.08 2.81 3.03
C ASP A 45 6.81 1.52 3.43
N ALA A 46 7.79 1.13 2.62
CA ALA A 46 8.63 -0.04 2.87
C ALA A 46 9.48 0.10 4.14
N TYR A 47 9.84 1.32 4.56
CA TYR A 47 10.63 1.55 5.76
C TYR A 47 9.84 1.25 7.02
N ALA A 48 8.55 1.64 7.07
CA ALA A 48 7.69 1.29 8.19
C ALA A 48 7.55 -0.23 8.35
N VAL A 49 7.42 -0.96 7.25
CA VAL A 49 7.33 -2.43 7.28
C VAL A 49 8.68 -3.07 7.64
N GLN A 50 9.79 -2.54 7.14
CA GLN A 50 11.12 -3.00 7.52
C GLN A 50 11.37 -2.81 9.02
N PHE A 51 11.00 -1.65 9.57
CA PHE A 51 11.11 -1.39 11.01
C PHE A 51 10.35 -2.43 11.84
N ILE A 52 9.12 -2.77 11.45
CA ILE A 52 8.32 -3.81 12.13
C ILE A 52 9.05 -5.16 12.07
N LYS A 53 9.60 -5.54 10.90
CA LYS A 53 10.38 -6.77 10.72
C LYS A 53 11.65 -6.77 11.57
N ASP A 54 12.32 -5.63 11.71
CA ASP A 54 13.55 -5.50 12.51
C ASP A 54 13.27 -5.69 14.01
N VAL A 55 12.19 -5.08 14.52
CA VAL A 55 11.75 -5.29 15.92
C VAL A 55 11.42 -6.76 16.18
N GLU A 56 10.77 -7.43 15.22
CA GLU A 56 10.47 -8.85 15.29
C GLU A 56 11.74 -9.72 15.32
N ASN A 57 12.70 -9.43 14.43
CA ASN A 57 13.98 -10.15 14.36
C ASN A 57 14.78 -10.01 15.66
N ILE A 58 14.79 -8.81 16.26
CA ILE A 58 15.45 -8.57 17.55
C ILE A 58 14.78 -9.42 18.64
N LYS A 59 13.44 -9.41 18.72
CA LYS A 59 12.70 -10.24 19.68
C LYS A 59 13.05 -11.73 19.58
N PHE A 60 13.19 -12.27 18.37
CA PHE A 60 13.56 -13.67 18.17
C PHE A 60 15.03 -13.97 18.46
N GLY A 61 15.90 -12.97 18.34
CA GLY A 61 17.35 -13.11 18.51
C GLY A 61 17.87 -12.85 19.93
N THR A 62 17.05 -12.26 20.82
CA THR A 62 17.47 -11.83 22.17
C THR A 62 16.59 -12.42 23.27
N CYS A 63 17.11 -12.49 24.49
CA CYS A 63 16.26 -12.74 25.65
C CYS A 63 15.46 -11.48 26.05
N LYS A 64 14.55 -11.63 27.02
CA LYS A 64 13.70 -10.53 27.50
C LYS A 64 14.52 -9.36 28.05
N GLU A 65 15.51 -9.64 28.89
CA GLU A 65 16.31 -8.61 29.55
C GLU A 65 17.17 -7.83 28.53
N GLU A 66 17.71 -8.52 27.53
CA GLU A 66 18.47 -7.91 26.44
C GLU A 66 17.59 -7.03 25.55
N PHE A 67 16.37 -7.48 25.23
CA PHE A 67 15.42 -6.69 24.44
C PHE A 67 15.05 -5.38 25.15
N GLU A 68 14.67 -5.45 26.43
CA GLU A 68 14.23 -4.29 27.21
C GLU A 68 15.37 -3.28 27.46
N GLN A 69 16.63 -3.72 27.46
CA GLN A 69 17.80 -2.84 27.56
C GLN A 69 18.24 -2.24 26.23
N ALA A 70 18.07 -2.98 25.13
CA ALA A 70 18.51 -2.55 23.81
C ALA A 70 17.49 -1.65 23.09
N MET A 71 16.20 -1.80 23.39
CA MET A 71 15.10 -1.15 22.67
C MET A 71 14.48 -0.01 23.46
N ASP A 72 14.74 1.23 23.02
CA ASP A 72 13.99 2.42 23.44
C ASP A 72 12.73 2.57 22.57
N LEU A 73 11.78 1.67 22.79
CA LEU A 73 10.55 1.57 22.01
C LEU A 73 9.34 1.88 22.89
N ASN A 74 8.69 3.01 22.65
CA ASN A 74 7.44 3.39 23.33
C ASN A 74 6.22 3.01 22.48
N TRP A 75 5.05 2.99 23.11
CA TRP A 75 3.75 2.75 22.45
C TRP A 75 3.31 3.95 21.60
N THR A 76 4.17 4.35 20.66
CA THR A 76 3.95 5.43 19.70
C THR A 76 4.36 5.01 18.30
N THR A 77 3.90 5.73 17.28
CA THR A 77 4.38 5.56 15.91
C THR A 77 4.38 6.90 15.19
N GLN A 78 5.28 7.06 14.22
CA GLN A 78 5.31 8.25 13.37
C GLN A 78 4.42 8.03 12.14
N LEU A 79 3.53 8.98 11.89
CA LEU A 79 2.67 9.02 10.72
C LEU A 79 3.42 9.56 9.49
N SER A 80 2.82 9.43 8.30
CA SER A 80 3.46 9.87 7.04
C SER A 80 3.60 11.39 6.94
N ASN A 81 2.88 12.14 7.78
CA ASN A 81 3.00 13.59 7.92
C ASN A 81 4.10 14.01 8.92
N GLY A 82 4.83 13.07 9.51
CA GLY A 82 5.87 13.30 10.52
C GLY A 82 5.36 13.43 11.96
N GLU A 83 4.04 13.39 12.18
CA GLU A 83 3.43 13.46 13.51
C GLU A 83 3.59 12.14 14.26
N THR A 84 4.04 12.20 15.51
CA THR A 84 4.07 11.04 16.40
C THR A 84 2.75 10.91 17.12
N VAL A 85 2.10 9.75 17.00
CA VAL A 85 0.83 9.43 17.66
C VAL A 85 0.98 8.30 18.65
N THR A 86 0.20 8.34 19.73
CA THR A 86 0.16 7.30 20.76
C THR A 86 -0.76 6.14 20.34
N LEU A 87 -0.28 4.91 20.53
CA LEU A 87 -1.01 3.66 20.20
C LEU A 87 -1.89 3.16 21.35
N CYS A 88 -1.70 3.69 22.55
CA CYS A 88 -2.55 3.47 23.72
C CYS A 88 -2.59 4.72 24.60
N GLU A 89 -3.43 4.68 25.64
CA GLU A 89 -3.38 5.67 26.72
C GLU A 89 -1.96 5.74 27.30
N ASP A 90 -1.46 6.96 27.48
CA ASP A 90 -0.10 7.26 27.97
C ASP A 90 1.02 6.59 27.15
N GLY A 91 0.77 6.27 25.87
CA GLY A 91 1.71 5.54 25.04
C GLY A 91 3.05 6.23 24.80
N GLY A 92 3.13 7.56 25.02
CA GLY A 92 4.37 8.33 24.94
C GLY A 92 5.36 8.01 26.06
N ASP A 93 4.86 7.65 27.24
CA ASP A 93 5.67 7.34 28.43
C ASP A 93 5.69 5.83 28.73
N LYS A 94 4.89 5.03 28.00
CA LYS A 94 4.84 3.58 28.15
C LYS A 94 5.81 2.90 27.18
N GLN A 95 6.84 2.26 27.72
CA GLN A 95 7.74 1.38 26.96
C GLN A 95 7.02 0.08 26.58
N VAL A 96 7.32 -0.43 25.38
CA VAL A 96 6.83 -1.70 24.85
C VAL A 96 7.62 -2.84 25.48
N LYS A 97 6.91 -3.78 26.11
CA LYS A 97 7.53 -4.96 26.72
C LYS A 97 7.75 -6.08 25.70
N PHE A 98 8.65 -7.00 26.02
CA PHE A 98 8.97 -8.16 25.17
C PHE A 98 7.72 -8.97 24.76
N GLU A 99 6.80 -9.21 25.69
CA GLU A 99 5.57 -9.95 25.42
C GLU A 99 4.56 -9.16 24.58
N GLU A 100 4.62 -7.82 24.64
CA GLU A 100 3.68 -6.90 24.00
C GLU A 100 4.01 -6.59 22.53
N VAL A 101 5.17 -7.03 22.03
CA VAL A 101 5.66 -6.69 20.67
C VAL A 101 4.66 -7.05 19.56
N GLU A 102 3.95 -8.18 19.68
CA GLU A 102 2.99 -8.59 18.66
C GLU A 102 1.78 -7.64 18.62
N ASP A 103 1.29 -7.21 19.78
CA ASP A 103 0.20 -6.25 19.89
C ASP A 103 0.64 -4.85 19.45
N TYR A 104 1.88 -4.47 19.76
CA TYR A 104 2.50 -3.25 19.24
C TYR A 104 2.51 -3.25 17.70
N HIS A 105 2.96 -4.33 17.05
CA HIS A 105 2.95 -4.46 15.60
C HIS A 105 1.56 -4.30 15.00
N LYS A 106 0.56 -5.01 15.55
CA LYS A 106 -0.82 -4.92 15.10
C LYS A 106 -1.33 -3.49 15.17
N LYS A 107 -1.06 -2.78 16.27
CA LYS A 107 -1.48 -1.37 16.43
C LYS A 107 -0.75 -0.41 15.51
N VAL A 108 0.56 -0.59 15.29
CA VAL A 108 1.31 0.21 14.32
C VAL A 108 0.73 0.02 12.93
N ILE A 109 0.57 -1.23 12.47
CA ILE A 109 0.03 -1.55 11.14
C ILE A 109 -1.37 -0.95 10.97
N ASP A 110 -2.27 -1.15 11.93
CA ASP A 110 -3.62 -0.60 11.88
C ASP A 110 -3.60 0.94 11.82
N THR A 111 -2.78 1.58 12.64
CA THR A 111 -2.64 3.05 12.67
C THR A 111 -2.12 3.58 11.34
N ARG A 112 -1.04 3.00 10.80
CA ARG A 112 -0.43 3.41 9.53
C ARG A 112 -1.38 3.18 8.35
N LEU A 113 -2.08 2.05 8.31
CA LEU A 113 -3.07 1.76 7.26
C LEU A 113 -4.28 2.71 7.34
N ASN A 114 -4.60 3.26 8.51
CA ASN A 114 -5.80 4.06 8.74
C ASN A 114 -5.57 5.56 8.91
N GLU A 115 -4.33 6.04 8.85
CA GLU A 115 -3.99 7.46 9.10
C GLU A 115 -4.76 8.44 8.20
N ALA A 116 -5.07 8.05 6.96
CA ALA A 116 -5.75 8.88 5.96
C ALA A 116 -7.27 8.62 5.89
N ASN A 117 -7.87 7.97 6.89
CA ASN A 117 -9.28 7.56 6.84
C ASN A 117 -10.26 8.74 6.70
N LYS A 118 -9.96 9.91 7.29
CA LYS A 118 -10.84 11.10 7.16
C LYS A 118 -10.89 11.57 5.70
N GLN A 119 -9.75 11.59 5.03
CA GLN A 119 -9.56 11.99 3.64
C GLN A 119 -10.20 10.95 2.70
N ALA A 120 -9.95 9.65 2.94
CA ALA A 120 -10.54 8.56 2.18
C ALA A 120 -12.08 8.58 2.25
N LYS A 121 -12.67 8.80 3.44
CA LYS A 121 -14.12 8.98 3.60
C LYS A 121 -14.65 10.17 2.81
N ALA A 122 -13.94 11.30 2.81
CA ALA A 122 -14.33 12.46 2.03
C ALA A 122 -14.26 12.21 0.51
N VAL A 123 -13.25 11.48 0.03
CA VAL A 123 -13.17 11.04 -1.37
C VAL A 123 -14.34 10.12 -1.70
N LYS A 124 -14.62 9.11 -0.87
CA LYS A 124 -15.75 8.19 -1.07
C LYS A 124 -17.10 8.92 -1.13
N GLN A 125 -17.31 9.92 -0.26
CA GLN A 125 -18.50 10.78 -0.31
C GLN A 125 -18.60 11.59 -1.61
N GLY A 126 -17.48 12.07 -2.14
CA GLY A 126 -17.43 12.74 -3.43
C GLY A 126 -17.77 11.83 -4.59
N PHE A 127 -17.25 10.60 -4.54
CA PHE A 127 -17.52 9.57 -5.54
C PHE A 127 -18.99 9.16 -5.56
N GLU A 128 -19.58 8.92 -4.38
CA GLU A 128 -21.00 8.57 -4.19
C GLU A 128 -21.95 9.57 -4.85
N PHE A 129 -21.59 10.86 -4.86
CA PHE A 129 -22.38 11.90 -5.50
C PHE A 129 -22.54 11.71 -7.02
N ILE A 130 -21.60 11.02 -7.66
CA ILE A 130 -21.59 10.78 -9.11
C ILE A 130 -22.00 9.34 -9.46
N PHE A 131 -21.56 8.38 -8.65
CA PHE A 131 -21.79 6.95 -8.86
C PHE A 131 -22.01 6.24 -7.52
N PRO A 132 -23.10 5.46 -7.36
CA PRO A 132 -23.40 4.81 -6.09
C PRO A 132 -22.32 3.80 -5.67
N THR A 133 -21.74 3.95 -4.47
CA THR A 133 -20.59 3.11 -4.05
C THR A 133 -20.99 1.67 -3.75
N PHE A 134 -22.28 1.36 -3.53
CA PHE A 134 -22.71 -0.02 -3.38
C PHE A 134 -22.46 -0.86 -4.66
N CYS A 135 -22.45 -0.21 -5.84
CA CYS A 135 -22.10 -0.85 -7.10
C CYS A 135 -20.58 -1.14 -7.22
N LEU A 136 -19.73 -0.53 -6.40
CA LEU A 136 -18.29 -0.81 -6.41
C LEU A 136 -17.95 -2.23 -5.93
N GLY A 137 -18.81 -2.85 -5.12
CA GLY A 137 -18.57 -4.22 -4.64
C GLY A 137 -18.57 -5.30 -5.73
N ILE A 138 -18.95 -4.95 -6.97
CA ILE A 138 -18.87 -5.82 -8.14
C ILE A 138 -17.46 -5.80 -8.76
N PHE A 139 -16.69 -4.75 -8.50
CA PHE A 139 -15.36 -4.54 -9.07
C PHE A 139 -14.29 -4.77 -8.00
N SER A 140 -13.17 -5.36 -8.40
CA SER A 140 -11.92 -5.28 -7.66
C SER A 140 -11.34 -3.86 -7.71
N TRP A 141 -10.51 -3.52 -6.74
CA TRP A 141 -9.81 -2.24 -6.67
C TRP A 141 -8.97 -1.97 -7.93
N ASN A 142 -8.39 -3.03 -8.53
CA ASN A 142 -7.59 -2.93 -9.74
C ASN A 142 -8.44 -2.63 -10.99
N GLU A 143 -9.65 -3.19 -11.07
CA GLU A 143 -10.60 -2.84 -12.15
C GLU A 143 -11.10 -1.40 -12.01
N VAL A 144 -11.36 -0.94 -10.78
CA VAL A 144 -11.71 0.46 -10.52
C VAL A 144 -10.57 1.39 -10.91
N GLU A 145 -9.34 1.10 -10.51
CA GLU A 145 -8.15 1.85 -10.92
C GLU A 145 -8.04 1.87 -12.45
N THR A 146 -8.09 0.71 -13.10
CA THR A 146 -7.94 0.59 -14.57
C THR A 146 -9.01 1.39 -15.31
N ARG A 147 -10.24 1.44 -14.79
CA ARG A 147 -11.32 2.21 -15.41
C ARG A 147 -11.15 3.73 -15.22
N VAL A 148 -10.54 4.15 -14.11
CA VAL A 148 -10.31 5.57 -13.81
C VAL A 148 -9.04 6.10 -14.47
N VAL A 149 -7.95 5.33 -14.41
CA VAL A 149 -6.61 5.76 -14.86
C VAL A 149 -6.31 5.32 -16.29
N GLY A 150 -7.06 4.32 -16.78
CA GLY A 150 -6.81 3.65 -18.04
C GLY A 150 -5.87 2.44 -17.88
N PRO A 151 -5.83 1.56 -18.88
CA PRO A 151 -4.92 0.43 -18.88
C PRO A 151 -3.48 0.91 -18.88
N ARG A 152 -2.64 0.30 -18.05
CA ARG A 152 -1.18 0.49 -18.10
C ARG A 152 -0.63 -0.29 -19.30
N LYS A 153 -0.84 0.23 -20.51
CA LYS A 153 -0.27 -0.36 -21.73
C LYS A 153 1.24 -0.14 -21.72
N ILE A 154 1.99 -1.19 -21.45
CA ILE A 154 3.44 -1.17 -21.58
C ILE A 154 3.78 -1.93 -22.85
N ALA A 155 4.34 -1.23 -23.84
CA ALA A 155 4.82 -1.90 -25.04
C ALA A 155 5.99 -2.83 -24.68
N THR A 156 5.88 -4.12 -25.01
CA THR A 156 6.95 -5.08 -24.72
C THR A 156 8.29 -4.69 -25.36
N ALA A 157 8.24 -4.01 -26.52
CA ALA A 157 9.42 -3.44 -27.16
C ALA A 157 10.14 -2.42 -26.25
N SER A 158 9.39 -1.56 -25.56
CA SER A 158 9.93 -0.60 -24.61
C SER A 158 10.54 -1.29 -23.40
N LEU A 159 9.89 -2.32 -22.86
CA LEU A 159 10.47 -3.13 -21.77
C LEU A 159 11.77 -3.80 -22.19
N LYS A 160 11.80 -4.45 -23.37
CA LYS A 160 13.00 -5.07 -23.94
C LYS A 160 14.17 -4.09 -24.06
N SER A 161 13.90 -2.84 -24.45
CA SER A 161 14.96 -1.82 -24.62
C SER A 161 15.61 -1.33 -23.33
N ILE A 162 14.94 -1.51 -22.18
CA ILE A 162 15.43 -1.05 -20.87
C ILE A 162 15.74 -2.21 -19.91
N THR A 163 15.68 -3.46 -20.39
CA THR A 163 15.94 -4.63 -19.56
C THR A 163 17.43 -4.94 -19.53
N ASP A 164 18.01 -4.87 -18.34
CA ASP A 164 19.38 -5.34 -18.08
C ASP A 164 19.38 -6.82 -17.71
N TYR A 165 20.39 -7.55 -18.20
CA TYR A 165 20.53 -9.00 -17.99
C TYR A 165 21.69 -9.27 -17.06
N SER A 166 21.40 -9.77 -15.85
CA SER A 166 22.42 -10.25 -14.92
C SER A 166 22.71 -11.73 -15.18
N ASN A 167 23.99 -12.10 -15.33
CA ASN A 167 24.45 -13.48 -15.53
C ASN A 167 23.86 -14.19 -16.77
N CYS A 168 23.30 -13.44 -17.72
CA CYS A 168 22.82 -13.96 -19.00
C CYS A 168 22.95 -12.88 -20.09
N SER A 169 22.80 -13.28 -21.36
CA SER A 169 22.81 -12.39 -22.53
C SER A 169 21.40 -12.36 -23.14
N PRO A 170 21.01 -11.26 -23.82
CA PRO A 170 19.80 -11.20 -24.64
C PRO A 170 19.65 -12.37 -25.63
N ASP A 171 20.79 -12.94 -26.06
CA ASP A 171 20.81 -14.05 -27.01
C ASP A 171 20.54 -15.43 -26.39
N ASN A 172 20.54 -15.52 -25.07
CA ASN A 172 20.29 -16.75 -24.33
C ASN A 172 18.90 -17.30 -24.68
N GLU A 173 18.82 -18.61 -24.89
CA GLU A 173 17.58 -19.29 -25.25
C GLU A 173 16.47 -19.10 -24.20
N TYR A 174 16.82 -19.07 -22.92
CA TYR A 174 15.86 -18.83 -21.84
C TYR A 174 15.29 -17.41 -21.88
N VAL A 175 16.11 -16.41 -22.21
CA VAL A 175 15.67 -15.02 -22.39
C VAL A 175 14.74 -14.89 -23.60
N LYS A 176 15.09 -15.52 -24.73
CA LYS A 176 14.25 -15.56 -25.93
C LYS A 176 12.91 -16.26 -25.67
N ARG A 177 12.91 -17.34 -24.88
CA ARG A 177 11.69 -18.05 -24.48
C ARG A 177 10.82 -17.21 -23.54
N PHE A 178 11.42 -16.52 -22.56
CA PHE A 178 10.71 -15.60 -21.66
C PHE A 178 9.94 -14.55 -22.47
N TRP A 179 10.63 -13.80 -23.34
CA TRP A 179 9.98 -12.75 -24.13
C TRP A 179 8.91 -13.30 -25.08
N ARG A 180 9.12 -14.49 -25.65
CA ARG A 180 8.12 -15.15 -26.50
C ARG A 180 6.84 -15.52 -25.73
N VAL A 181 6.95 -15.90 -24.46
CA VAL A 181 5.79 -16.17 -23.61
C VAL A 181 5.16 -14.87 -23.14
N PHE A 182 5.98 -13.90 -22.74
CA PHE A 182 5.54 -12.59 -22.27
C PHE A 182 4.78 -11.81 -23.35
N ASP A 183 5.23 -11.83 -24.61
CA ASP A 183 4.53 -11.25 -25.76
C ASP A 183 3.15 -11.91 -26.03
N LYS A 184 2.90 -13.11 -25.48
CA LYS A 184 1.64 -13.84 -25.65
C LYS A 184 0.63 -13.60 -24.51
N PHE A 185 1.03 -12.96 -23.42
CA PHE A 185 0.05 -12.54 -22.42
C PHE A 185 -0.77 -11.40 -23.01
N THR A 186 -2.04 -11.69 -23.32
CA THR A 186 -3.03 -10.69 -23.69
C THR A 186 -3.32 -9.78 -22.50
N GLU A 187 -3.52 -8.48 -22.79
CA GLU A 187 -4.04 -7.48 -21.83
C GLU A 187 -5.25 -7.99 -21.04
#